data_AF-A0A3F3PWK8-F1
#
_entry.id   AF-A0A3F3PWK8-F1
#
_cell.length_a   1.000
_cell.length_b   1.000
_cell.length_c   1.000
_cell.angle_alpha   90.00
_cell.angle_beta   90.00
_cell.angle_gamma   90.00
#
_symmetry.space_group_name_H-M   'P 1'
#
loop_
_entity.id
_entity.type
_entity.pdbx_description
1 polymer ?
#
loop_
_entity_poly.entity_id
_entity_poly.type
_entity_poly.pdbx_seq_one_letter_code
_entity_poly.pdbx_strand_id
1 'polypeptide(L)'
;MNLVDDNYSSDALFEWNSERLDLDGFKKFVQEWRTRYTFLDFEFHEAVATPDVNDEEGRGGTIGFAVKGRVVSKDDGKMYGGKVHAIFKVEWIGDRRVITRNAQVLQGPYVVEDER
;
A
#
# COMPACT_ATOMS: atom_id res chain seq x y z
N MET A 1 8.29 -11.74 5.50
CA MET A 1 7.79 -11.45 4.14
C MET A 1 6.47 -12.15 3.85
N ASN A 2 6.12 -13.18 4.62
CA ASN A 2 4.92 -14.01 4.46
C ASN A 2 3.64 -13.21 4.18
N LEU A 3 3.39 -12.09 4.87
CA LEU A 3 2.16 -11.32 4.66
C LEU A 3 1.95 -10.79 3.23
N VAL A 4 3.03 -10.53 2.48
CA VAL A 4 2.91 -10.15 1.05
C VAL A 4 2.63 -11.39 0.21
N ASP A 5 3.41 -12.46 0.39
CA ASP A 5 3.25 -13.72 -0.36
C ASP A 5 1.89 -14.39 -0.10
N ASP A 6 1.36 -14.25 1.12
CA ASP A 6 0.09 -14.83 1.55
C ASP A 6 -1.12 -14.09 0.97
N ASN A 7 -0.99 -12.80 0.61
CA ASN A 7 -2.13 -11.98 0.19
C ASN A 7 -2.12 -11.58 -1.28
N TYR A 8 -0.99 -11.67 -1.98
CA TYR A 8 -0.88 -11.31 -3.39
C TYR A 8 -0.87 -12.55 -4.29
N SER A 9 -1.34 -12.41 -5.52
CA SER A 9 -1.04 -13.40 -6.57
C SER A 9 0.42 -13.29 -7.00
N SER A 10 0.98 -14.37 -7.54
CA SER A 10 2.38 -14.39 -8.00
C SER A 10 2.63 -13.48 -9.21
N ASP A 11 1.58 -13.16 -9.97
CA ASP A 11 1.57 -12.30 -11.14
C ASP A 11 0.99 -10.90 -10.86
N ALA A 12 0.84 -10.54 -9.58
CA ALA A 12 0.25 -9.27 -9.19
C ALA A 12 1.03 -8.08 -9.78
N LEU A 13 0.28 -7.10 -10.29
CA LEU A 13 0.83 -5.88 -10.86
C LEU A 13 0.83 -4.74 -9.82
N PHE A 14 2.00 -4.13 -9.62
CA PHE A 14 2.16 -3.01 -8.71
C PHE A 14 2.42 -1.73 -9.51
N GLU A 15 1.75 -0.66 -9.13
CA GLU A 15 1.99 0.68 -9.66
C GLU A 15 2.22 1.62 -8.49
N TRP A 16 3.37 2.29 -8.46
CA TRP A 16 3.75 3.24 -7.42
C TRP A 16 4.16 4.55 -8.06
N ASN A 17 3.43 5.64 -7.80
CA ASN A 17 3.69 6.96 -8.43
C ASN A 17 3.83 6.86 -9.97
N SER A 18 2.97 6.07 -10.60
CA SER A 18 2.97 5.76 -12.04
C SER A 18 4.13 4.89 -12.55
N GLU A 19 5.01 4.41 -11.68
CA GLU A 19 6.03 3.40 -12.02
C GLU A 19 5.48 1.99 -11.80
N ARG A 20 5.69 1.10 -12.78
CA ARG A 20 5.31 -0.31 -12.65
C ARG A 20 6.41 -1.10 -11.97
N LEU A 21 6.02 -1.88 -10.97
CA LEU A 21 6.87 -2.80 -10.23
C LEU A 21 6.25 -4.20 -10.33
N ASP A 22 7.12 -5.22 -10.37
CA ASP A 22 6.71 -6.59 -10.08
C ASP A 22 6.70 -6.83 -8.56
N LEU A 23 6.30 -8.03 -8.15
CA LEU A 23 6.20 -8.41 -6.75
C LEU A 23 7.54 -8.31 -6.02
N ASP A 24 8.65 -8.65 -6.67
CA ASP A 24 9.99 -8.60 -6.08
C ASP A 24 10.48 -7.15 -5.94
N GLY A 25 10.23 -6.30 -6.93
CA GLY A 25 10.46 -4.86 -6.88
C GLY A 25 9.67 -4.20 -5.74
N PHE A 26 8.40 -4.56 -5.57
CA PHE A 26 7.60 -4.08 -4.45
C PHE A 26 8.14 -4.53 -3.09
N LYS A 27 8.52 -5.81 -2.94
CA LYS A 27 9.14 -6.33 -1.71
C LYS A 27 10.42 -5.59 -1.38
N LYS A 28 11.29 -5.36 -2.38
CA LYS A 28 12.54 -4.61 -2.23
C LYS A 28 12.25 -3.17 -1.78
N PHE A 29 11.29 -2.49 -2.42
CA PHE A 29 10.87 -1.16 -2.01
C PHE A 29 10.42 -1.12 -0.55
N VAL A 30 9.56 -2.04 -0.11
CA VAL A 30 9.09 -2.11 1.28
C VAL A 30 10.25 -2.34 2.26
N GLN A 31 11.21 -3.19 1.89
CA GLN A 31 12.40 -3.42 2.70
C GLN A 31 13.26 -2.17 2.82
N GLU A 32 13.59 -1.51 1.70
CA GLU A 32 14.37 -0.28 1.66
C GLU A 32 13.68 0.89 2.37
N TRP A 33 12.35 0.92 2.37
CA TRP A 33 11.59 1.89 3.14
C TRP A 33 11.77 1.66 4.65
N ARG A 34 11.67 0.41 5.09
CA ARG A 34 11.84 0.01 6.51
C ARG A 34 13.27 0.16 7.01
N THR A 35 14.28 0.11 6.14
CA THR A 35 15.67 0.37 6.54
C THR A 35 15.92 1.85 6.78
N ARG A 36 15.22 2.74 6.07
CA ARG A 36 15.36 4.21 6.18
C ARG A 36 14.49 4.84 7.26
N TYR A 37 13.31 4.27 7.51
CA TYR A 37 12.29 4.90 8.33
C TYR A 37 11.80 3.98 9.47
N THR A 38 11.55 4.58 10.63
CA THR A 38 10.78 4.00 11.74
C THR A 38 9.37 4.55 11.67
N PHE A 39 8.39 3.66 11.60
CA PHE A 39 6.99 4.04 11.54
C PHE A 39 6.48 4.52 12.90
N LEU A 40 5.71 5.62 12.93
CA LEU A 40 5.14 6.17 14.17
C LEU A 40 3.64 5.89 14.28
N ASP A 41 2.87 6.45 13.34
CA ASP A 41 1.42 6.40 13.35
C ASP A 41 0.84 6.59 11.95
N PHE A 42 -0.44 6.26 11.84
CA PHE A 42 -1.23 6.38 10.63
C PHE A 42 -2.71 6.48 10.94
N GLU A 43 -3.42 7.06 9.99
CA GLU A 43 -4.87 7.15 9.96
C GLU A 43 -5.37 6.79 8.57
N PHE A 44 -6.42 5.96 8.52
CA PHE A 44 -7.11 5.65 7.28
C PHE A 44 -8.19 6.70 7.00
N HIS A 45 -8.30 7.12 5.75
CA HIS A 45 -9.31 8.04 5.26
C HIS A 45 -9.96 7.47 3.99
N GLU A 46 -11.15 7.96 3.67
CA GLU A 46 -11.79 7.75 2.35
C GLU A 46 -11.85 6.28 1.92
N ALA A 47 -12.16 5.38 2.86
CA ALA A 47 -12.29 3.96 2.56
C ALA A 47 -13.46 3.73 1.59
N VAL A 48 -13.19 3.06 0.48
CA VAL A 48 -14.17 2.69 -0.54
C VAL A 48 -14.03 1.20 -0.84
N ALA A 49 -15.16 0.52 -0.99
CA ALA A 49 -15.22 -0.84 -1.47
C ALA A 49 -16.32 -0.95 -2.53
N THR A 50 -16.00 -1.52 -3.69
CA THR A 50 -16.97 -1.80 -4.73
C THR A 50 -16.86 -3.28 -5.12
N PRO A 51 -17.96 -4.04 -5.11
CA PRO A 51 -17.94 -5.43 -5.52
C PRO A 51 -17.55 -5.56 -7.00
N ASP A 52 -16.99 -6.69 -7.39
CA ASP A 52 -16.86 -7.04 -8.79
C ASP A 52 -18.24 -7.42 -9.35
N VAL A 53 -18.72 -6.68 -10.33
CA VAL A 53 -20.02 -6.95 -10.96
C VAL A 53 -20.05 -8.27 -11.74
N ASN A 54 -18.88 -8.84 -12.03
CA ASN A 54 -18.76 -10.13 -12.71
C ASN A 54 -18.54 -11.31 -11.75
N ASP A 55 -18.39 -11.07 -10.45
CA ASP A 55 -18.34 -12.13 -9.45
C ASP A 55 -19.72 -12.28 -8.80
N GLU A 56 -20.51 -13.26 -9.26
CA GLU A 56 -21.87 -13.50 -8.78
C GLU A 56 -21.95 -13.80 -7.28
N GLU A 57 -20.86 -14.30 -6.69
CA GLU A 57 -20.76 -14.56 -5.25
C GLU A 57 -20.31 -13.32 -4.45
N GLY A 58 -19.95 -12.21 -5.14
CA GLY A 58 -19.56 -10.95 -4.52
C GLY A 58 -18.29 -11.02 -3.66
N ARG A 59 -17.38 -11.95 -3.96
CA ARG A 59 -16.17 -12.21 -3.16
C ARG A 59 -15.00 -11.31 -3.57
N GLY A 60 -14.95 -10.95 -4.85
CA GLY A 60 -14.00 -10.03 -5.47
C GLY A 60 -14.50 -8.60 -5.54
N GLY A 61 -13.61 -7.69 -5.90
CA GLY A 61 -13.94 -6.28 -6.04
C GLY A 61 -12.72 -5.37 -6.01
N THR A 62 -12.99 -4.10 -5.80
CA THR A 62 -11.98 -3.06 -5.64
C THR A 62 -12.08 -2.50 -4.23
N ILE A 63 -10.93 -2.37 -3.56
CA ILE A 63 -10.80 -1.71 -2.27
C ILE A 63 -9.90 -0.51 -2.45
N GLY A 64 -10.32 0.65 -2.00
CA GLY A 64 -9.52 1.87 -2.00
C GLY A 64 -9.50 2.52 -0.63
N PHE A 65 -8.39 3.17 -0.29
CA PHE A 65 -8.30 4.01 0.90
C PHE A 65 -7.18 5.04 0.72
N ALA A 66 -7.27 6.13 1.47
CA ALA A 66 -6.14 7.00 1.76
C ALA A 66 -5.55 6.65 3.13
N VAL A 67 -4.23 6.80 3.28
CA VAL A 67 -3.51 6.72 4.54
C VAL A 67 -2.75 8.02 4.71
N LYS A 68 -2.95 8.71 5.82
CA LYS A 68 -2.01 9.73 6.29
C LYS A 68 -1.12 9.08 7.34
N GLY A 69 0.20 9.20 7.21
CA GLY A 69 1.14 8.56 8.11
C GLY A 69 2.32 9.43 8.46
N ARG A 70 2.95 9.12 9.59
CA ARG A 70 4.19 9.74 10.05
C ARG A 70 5.27 8.69 10.30
N VAL A 71 6.50 9.07 9.97
CA VAL A 71 7.69 8.25 10.13
C VAL A 71 8.82 9.09 10.70
N VAL A 72 9.78 8.46 11.37
CA VAL A 72 11.06 9.08 11.74
C VAL A 72 12.15 8.49 10.86
N SER A 73 12.90 9.37 10.21
CA SER A 73 14.09 8.98 9.45
C SER A 73 15.20 8.52 10.40
N LYS A 74 15.81 7.38 10.07
CA LYS A 74 16.93 6.83 10.84
C LYS A 74 18.26 7.52 10.51
N ASP A 75 18.31 8.26 9.40
CA ASP A 75 19.54 8.93 8.94
C ASP A 75 19.74 10.29 9.63
N ASP A 76 18.67 11.09 9.75
CA ASP A 76 18.72 12.46 10.29
C ASP A 76 17.85 12.67 11.55
N GLY A 77 17.13 11.64 12.00
CA GLY A 77 16.27 11.69 13.18
C GLY A 77 15.02 12.55 13.02
N LYS A 78 14.76 13.12 11.84
CA LYS A 78 13.62 14.03 11.62
C LYS A 78 12.32 13.25 11.42
N MET A 79 11.23 13.88 11.83
CA MET A 79 9.88 13.39 11.56
C MET A 79 9.44 13.82 10.16
N TYR A 80 8.91 12.87 9.41
CA TYR A 80 8.34 13.07 8.09
C TYR A 80 6.89 12.62 8.05
N GLY A 81 6.06 13.35 7.31
CA GLY A 81 4.68 13.04 7.04
C GLY A 81 4.46 12.70 5.58
N GLY A 82 3.44 11.91 5.30
CA GLY A 82 3.02 11.61 3.94
C GLY A 82 1.56 11.17 3.85
N LYS A 83 1.02 11.22 2.65
CA LYS A 83 -0.30 10.69 2.32
C LYS A 83 -0.18 9.69 1.18
N VAL A 84 -0.71 8.48 1.35
CA VAL A 84 -0.79 7.46 0.32
C VAL A 84 -2.25 7.29 -0.06
N HIS A 85 -2.59 7.36 -1.35
CA HIS A 85 -3.86 6.86 -1.87
C HIS A 85 -3.60 5.52 -2.53
N ALA A 86 -4.28 4.48 -2.09
CA ALA A 86 -4.09 3.12 -2.56
C ALA A 86 -5.40 2.53 -3.06
N ILE A 87 -5.34 1.84 -4.20
CA ILE A 87 -6.44 1.07 -4.79
C ILE A 87 -5.94 -0.34 -5.07
N PHE A 88 -6.72 -1.33 -4.63
CA PHE A 88 -6.44 -2.75 -4.76
C PHE A 88 -7.55 -3.42 -5.56
N LYS A 89 -7.18 -4.24 -6.55
CA LYS A 89 -8.09 -5.23 -7.14
C LYS A 89 -7.93 -6.53 -6.36
N VAL A 90 -9.06 -7.04 -5.89
CA VAL A 90 -9.15 -8.28 -5.13
C VAL A 90 -9.97 -9.28 -5.93
N GLU A 91 -9.44 -10.48 -6.10
CA GLU A 91 -10.05 -11.56 -6.86
C GLU A 91 -10.08 -12.84 -6.03
N TRP A 92 -11.03 -13.72 -6.35
CA TRP A 92 -11.09 -15.05 -5.79
C TRP A 92 -10.47 -16.03 -6.79
N ILE A 93 -9.33 -16.63 -6.43
CA ILE A 93 -8.61 -17.57 -7.30
C ILE A 93 -8.48 -18.89 -6.54
N GLY A 94 -9.11 -19.93 -7.09
CA GLY A 94 -9.23 -21.22 -6.40
C GLY A 94 -10.10 -21.09 -5.15
N ASP A 95 -9.53 -21.42 -4.00
CA ASP A 95 -10.19 -21.43 -2.70
C ASP A 95 -9.88 -20.21 -1.83
N ARG A 96 -9.17 -19.20 -2.37
CA ARG A 96 -8.70 -18.06 -1.58
C ARG A 96 -8.88 -16.71 -2.28
N ARG A 97 -8.94 -15.68 -1.44
CA ARG A 97 -8.89 -14.27 -1.83
C ARG A 97 -7.44 -13.83 -2.04
N VAL A 98 -7.18 -13.16 -3.16
CA VAL A 98 -5.86 -12.59 -3.48
C VAL A 98 -5.96 -11.19 -4.04
N ILE A 99 -4.92 -10.39 -3.81
CA ILE A 99 -4.72 -9.09 -4.45
C ILE A 99 -3.95 -9.32 -5.74
N THR A 100 -4.54 -8.89 -6.87
CA THR A 100 -3.94 -9.05 -8.21
C THR A 100 -3.47 -7.73 -8.81
N ARG A 101 -3.98 -6.61 -8.30
CA ARG A 101 -3.48 -5.28 -8.65
C ARG A 101 -3.39 -4.39 -7.42
N ASN A 102 -2.32 -3.62 -7.35
CA ASN A 102 -2.10 -2.62 -6.31
C ASN A 102 -1.55 -1.34 -6.97
N ALA A 103 -2.33 -0.26 -6.93
CA ALA A 103 -1.93 1.04 -7.43
C ALA A 103 -1.89 2.04 -6.27
N GLN A 104 -0.75 2.73 -6.10
CA GLN A 104 -0.54 3.69 -5.01
C GLN A 104 0.09 4.98 -5.51
N VAL A 105 -0.35 6.09 -4.93
CA VAL A 105 0.26 7.40 -5.10
C VAL A 105 0.64 7.94 -3.73
N LEU A 106 1.93 8.19 -3.53
CA LEU A 106 2.48 8.84 -2.34
C LEU A 106 2.68 10.33 -2.60
N GLN A 107 2.10 11.14 -1.72
CA GLN A 107 2.40 12.56 -1.56
C GLN A 107 3.27 12.75 -0.31
N GLY A 108 4.55 13.07 -0.51
CA GLY A 108 5.58 13.13 0.54
C GLY A 108 6.74 12.18 0.24
N PRO A 109 7.61 11.88 1.22
CA PRO A 109 7.61 12.43 2.58
C PRO A 109 8.01 13.92 2.63
N TYR A 110 7.37 14.69 3.50
CA TYR A 110 7.74 16.08 3.82
C TYR A 110 8.09 16.21 5.30
N VAL A 111 9.02 17.10 5.64
CA VAL A 111 9.41 17.33 7.05
C VAL A 111 8.19 17.85 7.82
N VAL A 112 7.91 17.26 8.98
CA VAL A 112 6.91 17.76 9.92
C VAL A 112 7.65 18.67 10.89
N GLU A 113 7.36 19.97 10.83
CA GLU A 113 7.84 20.92 11.84
C GLU A 113 6.98 20.74 13.10
N ASP A 114 7.64 20.64 14.24
CA ASP A 114 6.96 20.56 15.54
C ASP A 114 6.42 21.97 15.84
N GLU A 115 5.11 22.16 15.75
CA GLU A 115 4.42 23.39 16.18
C GLU A 115 4.52 23.47 17.72
N ARG A 116 5.67 23.93 18.22
CA ARG A 116 5.88 24.27 19.63
C ARG A 116 5.12 25.53 20.03
#